data_AF-A0A6P0SUH5-F1
#
_entry.id   AF-A0A6P0SUH5-F1
#
_cell.length_a   1.000
_cell.length_b   1.000
_cell.length_c   1.000
_cell.angle_alpha   90.00
_cell.angle_beta   90.00
_cell.angle_gamma   90.00
#
_symmetry.space_group_name_H-M   'P 1'
#
loop_
_entity.id
_entity.type
_entity.pdbx_description
1 polymer ?
#
loop_
_entity_poly.entity_id
_entity_poly.type
_entity_poly.pdbx_seq_one_letter_code
_entity_poly.pdbx_strand_id
1 'polypeptide(L)' 'MTYNILTVSTPAEKKAFLDVPARIYHNDPNWVQPIRSSIAKQLSPNSPFAQYGQLQPFIAISEGRAACSE' A
#
# COMPACT_ATOMS: atom_id res chain seq x y z
N MET A 1 6.91 8.24 18.93
CA MET A 1 6.49 8.21 17.51
C MET A 1 5.03 7.82 17.51
N THR A 2 4.17 8.67 16.95
CA THR A 2 2.72 8.43 16.89
C THR A 2 2.38 7.97 15.49
N TYR A 3 1.60 6.89 15.38
CA TYR A 3 1.13 6.36 14.12
C TYR A 3 -0.38 6.53 14.02
N ASN A 4 -0.84 7.05 12.90
CA ASN A 4 -2.24 7.10 12.54
C ASN A 4 -2.55 5.94 11.60
N ILE A 5 -3.61 5.18 11.89
CA ILE A 5 -4.05 4.06 11.06
C ILE A 5 -5.21 4.53 10.19
N LEU A 6 -5.01 4.49 8.87
CA LEU A 6 -6.03 4.89 7.90
C LEU A 6 -6.59 3.67 7.18
N THR A 7 -7.90 3.68 6.96
CA THR A 7 -8.55 2.81 5.98
C THR A 7 -8.26 3.34 4.59
N VAL A 8 -7.82 2.45 3.69
CA VAL A 8 -7.51 2.82 2.31
C VAL A 8 -8.80 2.84 1.49
N SER A 9 -9.26 4.04 1.16
CA SER A 9 -10.51 4.30 0.43
C SER A 9 -10.25 5.08 -0.86
N THR A 10 -9.30 6.02 -0.85
CA THR A 10 -9.03 6.91 -1.98
C THR A 10 -8.01 6.32 -2.97
N PRO A 11 -7.99 6.76 -4.25
CA PRO A 11 -6.98 6.35 -5.21
C PRO A 11 -5.55 6.70 -4.76
N ALA A 12 -5.37 7.83 -4.08
CA ALA A 12 -4.09 8.27 -3.54
C ALA A 12 -3.60 7.33 -2.43
N GLU A 13 -4.47 6.95 -1.49
CA GLU A 13 -4.16 5.97 -0.44
C GLU A 13 -3.85 4.59 -1.03
N LYS A 14 -4.59 4.15 -2.06
CA LYS A 14 -4.30 2.88 -2.75
C LYS A 14 -2.91 2.89 -3.38
N LYS A 15 -2.50 4.01 -3.99
CA LYS A 15 -1.15 4.16 -4.52
C LYS A 15 -0.12 4.10 -3.39
N ALA A 16 -0.33 4.82 -2.30
CA ALA A 16 0.55 4.81 -1.14
C ALA A 16 0.68 3.41 -0.53
N PHE A 17 -0.42 2.67 -0.43
CA PHE A 17 -0.44 1.28 0.05
C PHE A 17 0.39 0.36 -0.84
N LEU A 18 0.25 0.46 -2.16
CA LEU A 18 1.05 -0.32 -3.12
C LEU A 18 2.55 0.06 -3.12
N ASP A 19 2.90 1.25 -2.64
CA ASP A 19 4.29 1.73 -2.53
C ASP A 19 5.01 1.21 -1.27
N VAL A 20 4.26 0.70 -0.27
CA VAL A 20 4.83 0.25 1.01
C VAL A 20 5.91 -0.83 0.83
N PRO A 21 5.72 -1.89 0.03
CA PRO A 21 6.76 -2.92 -0.15
C PRO A 21 8.07 -2.34 -0.66
N ALA A 22 8.01 -1.37 -1.59
CA ALA A 22 9.21 -0.72 -2.12
C ALA A 22 9.98 0.06 -1.06
N ARG A 23 9.30 0.54 -0.01
CA ARG A 23 9.95 1.21 1.13
C ARG A 23 10.57 0.21 2.11
N ILE A 24 9.89 -0.91 2.36
CA ILE A 24 10.35 -1.93 3.30
C ILE A 24 11.56 -2.68 2.74
N TYR A 25 11.48 -3.09 1.48
CA TYR A 25 12.49 -3.93 0.84
C TYR A 25 13.51 -3.14 0.01
N HIS A 26 13.57 -1.81 0.16
CA HIS A 26 14.47 -0.94 -0.61
C HIS A 26 15.94 -1.39 -0.58
N ASN A 27 16.40 -1.92 0.56
CA ASN A 27 17.78 -2.34 0.77
C ASN A 27 17.98 -3.87 0.66
N ASP A 28 16.97 -4.61 0.22
CA ASP A 28 17.09 -6.05 0.03
C ASP A 28 17.57 -6.35 -1.40
N PRO A 29 18.83 -6.81 -1.59
CA PRO A 29 19.38 -7.08 -2.92
C PRO A 29 18.71 -8.28 -3.61
N ASN A 30 18.01 -9.13 -2.86
CA ASN A 30 17.32 -10.30 -3.41
C ASN A 30 15.84 -10.04 -3.69
N TRP A 31 15.34 -8.83 -3.41
CA TRP A 31 13.95 -8.52 -3.61
C TRP A 31 13.66 -8.08 -5.05
N VAL A 32 12.84 -8.88 -5.73
CA VAL A 32 12.30 -8.54 -7.05
C VAL A 32 10.87 -8.07 -6.88
N GLN A 33 10.60 -6.82 -7.21
CA GLN A 33 9.25 -6.26 -7.11
C GLN A 33 8.27 -7.01 -8.03
N PRO A 34 7.09 -7.41 -7.54
CA PRO A 34 6.05 -7.98 -8.39
C PRO A 34 5.47 -6.91 -9.34
N ILE A 35 4.89 -7.36 -10.45
CA ILE A 35 4.26 -6.45 -11.43
C ILE A 35 3.13 -5.68 -10.74
N ARG A 36 3.31 -4.37 -10.62
CA ARG A 36 2.40 -3.49 -9.87
C ARG A 36 0.95 -3.56 -10.35
N SER A 37 0.72 -3.61 -11.66
CA SER A 37 -0.62 -3.73 -12.25
C SER A 37 -1.30 -5.06 -11.92
N SER A 38 -0.53 -6.14 -11.78
CA SER A 38 -1.04 -7.45 -11.37
C SER A 38 -1.55 -7.43 -9.94
N ILE A 39 -0.74 -6.90 -9.02
CA ILE A 39 -1.10 -6.74 -7.60
C ILE A 39 -2.33 -5.82 -7.45
N ALA A 40 -2.35 -4.69 -8.18
CA ALA A 40 -3.49 -3.78 -8.17
C ALA A 40 -4.79 -4.47 -8.63
N LYS A 41 -4.71 -5.36 -9.64
CA LYS A 41 -5.86 -6.14 -10.11
C LYS A 41 -6.33 -7.15 -9.06
N GLN A 42 -5.41 -7.82 -8.36
CA GLN A 42 -5.74 -8.77 -7.29
C GLN A 42 -6.39 -8.10 -6.08
N LEU A 43 -5.98 -6.88 -5.74
CA LEU A 43 -6.56 -6.10 -4.64
C LEU A 43 -7.79 -5.29 -5.05
N SER A 44 -8.16 -5.34 -6.33
CA SER A 44 -9.33 -4.64 -6.82
C SER A 44 -10.63 -5.33 -6.35
N PRO A 45 -11.74 -4.58 -6.21
CA PRO A 45 -13.04 -5.16 -5.92
C PRO A 45 -13.56 -6.07 -7.05
N ASN A 46 -12.93 -6.05 -8.23
CA ASN A 46 -13.25 -6.92 -9.36
C ASN A 46 -12.41 -8.21 -9.37
N SER A 47 -11.63 -8.46 -8.32
CA SER A 47 -10.86 -9.70 -8.20
C SER A 47 -11.79 -10.90 -7.91
N PRO A 48 -11.41 -12.13 -8.30
CA PRO A 48 -12.16 -13.33 -7.93
C PRO A 48 -12.36 -13.46 -6.40
N PHE A 49 -11.45 -12.90 -5.60
CA PHE A 49 -11.57 -12.87 -4.14
C PHE A 49 -12.85 -12.16 -3.66
N ALA A 50 -13.28 -11.12 -4.38
CA ALA A 50 -14.48 -10.37 -4.04
C ALA A 50 -15.77 -11.20 -4.18
N GLN A 51 -15.73 -12.37 -4.82
CA GLN A 51 -16.88 -13.27 -4.93
C GLN A 51 -17.23 -13.96 -3.61
N TYR A 52 -16.27 -14.11 -2.70
CA TYR A 52 -16.42 -14.86 -1.45
C TYR A 52 -15.86 -14.13 -0.23
N GLY A 53 -15.28 -12.94 -0.39
CA GLY A 53 -14.69 -12.19 0.71
C GLY A 53 -14.71 -10.67 0.48
N GLN A 54 -14.53 -9.93 1.57
CA GLN A 54 -14.37 -8.48 1.56
C GLN A 54 -12.93 -8.13 1.99
N LEU A 55 -12.29 -7.22 1.26
CA LEU A 55 -10.94 -6.76 1.55
C LEU A 55 -11.00 -5.30 2.01
N GLN A 56 -10.50 -5.03 3.22
CA GLN A 56 -10.26 -3.68 3.71
C GLN A 56 -8.76 -3.48 3.94
N PRO A 57 -8.07 -2.70 3.08
CA PRO A 57 -6.67 -2.36 3.31
C PRO A 57 -6.56 -1.26 4.38
N PHE A 58 -5.49 -1.35 5.16
CA PHE A 58 -5.11 -0.35 6.17
C PHE A 58 -3.65 0.05 5.95
N ILE A 59 -3.34 1.32 6.18
CA ILE A 59 -1.97 1.83 6.15
C ILE A 59 -1.68 2.61 7.43
N ALA A 60 -0.50 2.38 8.00
CA ALA A 60 0.01 3.15 9.13
C ALA A 60 0.83 4.33 8.60
N ILE A 61 0.43 5.55 8.95
CA ILE A 61 1.17 6.77 8.62
C ILE A 61 1.80 7.27 9.91
N SER A 62 3.12 7.45 9.89
CA SER A 62 3.82 8.13 10.98
C SER A 62 3.52 9.62 10.89
N GLU A 63 3.06 10.22 11.99
CA GLU A 63 2.84 11.68 12.17
C GLU A 63 4.19 12.45 12.25
N GLY A 64 5.15 12.07 11.42
CA GLY A 64 6.55 12.47 11.55
C GLY A 64 7.31 12.35 10.23
N ARG A 65 6.83 13.03 9.19
CA ARG A 65 7.63 13.72 8.15
C ARG A 65 6.71 14.45 7.16
N ALA A 66 6.14 15.57 7.59
CA ALA A 66 5.99 16.73 6.70
C ALA A 66 7.29 17.56 6.85
N ALA A 67 8.40 17.00 6.35
CA ALA A 67 9.68 17.70 6.28
C ALA A 67 10.43 17.14 5.09
N CYS A 68 10.01 17.61 3.91
CA CYS A 68 10.79 17.77 2.67
C CYS A 68 9.93 18.61 1.72
N SER A 69 9.68 19.86 2.12
CA SER A 69 9.72 20.98 1.17
C SER A 69 11.16 21.47 1.18
N GLU A 70 11.94 21.06 0.19
CA GLU A 70 13.16 21.72 -0.33
C GLU A 70 13.54 21.05 -1.65
#